data_AF-A0A928V3T4-F1
#
_entry.id   AF-A0A928V3T4-F1
#
_cell.length_a   1.000
_cell.length_b   1.000
_cell.length_c   1.000
_cell.angle_alpha   90.00
_cell.angle_beta   90.00
_cell.angle_gamma   90.00
#
_symmetry.space_group_name_H-M   'P 1'
#
loop_
_entity.id
_entity.type
_entity.pdbx_description
1 polymer ?
#
loop_
_entity_poly.entity_id
_entity_poly.type
_entity_poly.pdbx_seq_one_letter_code
_entity_poly.pdbx_strand_id
1 'polypeptide(L)'
;MLSQLIPFLVDVGIFIVIPVSVWLLLRRTIPLAVLPIITGLVLAAIGWGAEHRPTPVPLSSQVGFLGVLLLAFTAGLESRFSPALANSRLPSTTPLRVVLSALHALILPFVAGCAAAWFFFNQLPGWELENVSPVFAALAIGLCIAVSALPVLIGVVRELRPEYQPLGGAALKLAVIDDVVLWTGLALLLMVAGNQTPTAWGSTHMLAVAALGGLALLGFVLQKLTVQLPVWLIVALAGSFLAAGSWSTSVLGLHALLGAYFGGVLFPPALIRRLPVERIGMFSLLFLAPLFFGYSGLRIEPDALGPVALLAAVGLLIIAMASKVFAVVIYPPIGGLQKYETYAIGALLQCKGLMEIVAATILLDHGLVSPSAFAALVTLAVLSTLLTGPLFHACFRGKNYGQQAVSDRA
;
A
#
# COMPACT_ATOMS: atom_id res chain seq x y z
N MET A 1 14.34 -12.66 27.54
CA MET A 1 13.57 -11.40 27.31
C MET A 1 14.47 -10.17 27.25
N LEU A 2 15.31 -9.90 28.26
CA LEU A 2 16.22 -8.74 28.27
C LEU A 2 17.18 -8.67 27.07
N SER A 3 17.62 -9.82 26.55
CA SER A 3 18.50 -9.90 25.37
C SER A 3 17.87 -9.37 24.07
N GLN A 4 16.53 -9.31 23.96
CA GLN A 4 15.85 -8.76 22.79
C GLN A 4 15.37 -7.32 23.00
N LEU A 5 15.24 -6.88 24.26
CA LEU A 5 14.74 -5.53 24.58
C LEU A 5 15.72 -4.43 24.16
N ILE A 6 17.02 -4.58 24.42
CA ILE A 6 18.02 -3.57 24.05
C ILE A 6 18.10 -3.43 22.52
N PRO A 7 18.25 -4.51 21.72
CA PRO A 7 18.22 -4.40 20.27
C PRO A 7 16.91 -3.81 19.73
N PHE A 8 15.76 -4.18 20.31
CA PHE A 8 14.47 -3.61 19.93
C PHE A 8 14.40 -2.10 20.19
N LEU A 9 14.85 -1.62 21.36
CA LEU A 9 14.88 -0.18 21.66
C LEU A 9 15.82 0.58 20.72
N VAL A 10 16.93 -0.04 20.31
CA VAL A 10 17.82 0.52 19.28
C VAL A 10 17.09 0.63 17.94
N ASP A 11 16.36 -0.40 17.50
CA ASP A 11 15.60 -0.36 16.25
C ASP A 11 14.49 0.70 16.30
N VAL A 12 13.82 0.86 17.45
CA VAL A 12 12.86 1.96 17.67
C VAL A 12 13.55 3.31 17.55
N GLY A 13 14.75 3.46 18.13
CA GLY A 13 15.57 4.66 17.96
C GLY A 13 15.88 4.95 16.49
N ILE A 14 16.30 3.92 15.76
CA ILE A 14 16.74 4.04 14.36
C ILE A 14 15.57 4.28 13.41
N PHE A 15 14.50 3.49 13.49
CA PHE A 15 13.43 3.49 12.49
C PHE A 15 12.19 4.29 12.89
N ILE A 16 12.13 4.81 14.12
CA ILE A 16 11.03 5.67 14.55
C ILE A 16 11.57 7.04 14.99
N VAL A 17 12.45 7.08 16.00
CA VAL A 17 12.89 8.36 16.60
C VAL A 17 13.70 9.20 15.63
N ILE A 18 14.68 8.62 14.93
CA ILE A 18 15.49 9.34 13.93
C ILE A 18 14.60 9.86 12.77
N PRO A 19 13.78 9.03 12.10
CA PRO A 19 12.84 9.48 11.07
C PRO A 19 11.93 10.62 11.53
N VAL A 20 11.34 10.53 12.72
CA VAL A 20 10.50 11.60 13.27
C VAL A 20 11.31 12.89 13.51
N SER A 21 12.53 12.77 14.01
CA SER A 21 13.41 13.92 14.24
C SER A 21 13.79 14.60 12.92
N VAL A 22 14.17 13.82 11.91
CA VAL A 22 14.46 14.30 10.55
C VAL A 22 13.22 14.96 9.94
N TRP A 23 12.05 14.37 10.11
CA TRP A 23 10.78 14.93 9.64
C TRP A 23 10.48 16.31 10.23
N LEU A 24 10.71 16.49 11.53
CA LEU A 24 10.55 17.77 12.22
C LEU A 24 11.57 18.80 11.72
N LEU A 25 12.84 18.41 11.56
CA LEU A 25 13.91 19.27 11.05
C LEU A 25 13.64 19.74 9.62
N LEU A 26 13.14 18.83 8.77
CA LEU A 26 12.75 19.13 7.39
C LEU A 26 11.41 19.86 7.27
N ARG A 27 10.86 20.38 8.38
CA ARG A 27 9.59 21.11 8.43
C ARG A 27 8.43 20.35 7.77
N ARG A 28 8.41 19.02 7.94
CA ARG A 28 7.35 18.14 7.44
C ARG A 28 7.19 18.11 5.91
N THR A 29 8.25 18.39 5.17
CA THR A 29 8.23 18.37 3.69
C THR A 29 8.17 16.97 3.09
N ILE A 30 8.69 15.97 3.80
CA ILE A 30 8.70 14.56 3.38
C ILE A 30 7.61 13.80 4.15
N PRO A 31 6.82 12.93 3.50
CA PRO A 31 5.87 12.07 4.22
C PRO A 31 6.61 11.14 5.21
N LEU A 32 6.20 11.18 6.48
CA LEU A 32 6.87 10.44 7.56
C LEU A 32 6.94 8.93 7.32
N ALA A 33 5.97 8.37 6.58
CA ALA A 33 5.95 6.97 6.16
C ALA A 33 7.18 6.53 5.35
N VAL A 34 7.83 7.46 4.65
CA VAL A 34 8.94 7.18 3.72
C VAL A 34 10.30 7.22 4.43
N LEU A 35 10.41 7.99 5.50
CA LEU A 35 11.69 8.21 6.19
C LEU A 35 12.30 6.94 6.82
N PRO A 36 11.53 6.00 7.40
CA PRO A 36 12.07 4.72 7.86
C PRO A 36 12.69 3.91 6.72
N ILE A 37 12.08 3.93 5.53
CA ILE A 37 12.59 3.23 4.33
C ILE A 37 13.90 3.85 3.88
N ILE A 38 13.94 5.19 3.76
CA ILE A 38 15.17 5.92 3.43
C ILE A 38 16.27 5.62 4.45
N THR A 39 15.91 5.56 5.73
CA THR A 39 16.86 5.22 6.80
C THR A 39 17.42 3.81 6.60
N GLY A 40 16.55 2.81 6.34
CA GLY A 40 16.99 1.45 6.01
C GLY A 40 17.87 1.38 4.77
N LEU A 41 17.52 2.12 3.71
CA LEU A 41 18.28 2.19 2.47
C LEU A 41 19.68 2.79 2.68
N VAL A 42 19.77 3.89 3.44
CA VAL A 42 21.05 4.54 3.77
C VAL A 42 21.91 3.61 4.62
N LEU A 43 21.32 2.92 5.59
CA LEU A 43 22.01 1.94 6.42
C LEU A 43 22.51 0.75 5.59
N ALA A 44 21.69 0.23 4.68
CA ALA A 44 22.10 -0.82 3.76
C ALA A 44 23.30 -0.38 2.91
N ALA A 45 23.23 0.82 2.31
CA ALA A 45 24.28 1.34 1.43
C ALA A 45 25.64 1.53 2.12
N ILE A 46 25.67 1.74 3.44
CA ILE A 46 26.92 1.85 4.22
C ILE A 46 27.36 0.49 4.83
N GLY A 47 26.70 -0.61 4.48
CA GLY A 47 27.01 -1.96 5.00
C GLY A 47 26.47 -2.26 6.40
N TRP A 48 25.60 -1.39 6.94
CA TRP A 48 25.02 -1.57 8.27
C TRP A 48 23.90 -2.62 8.24
N GLY A 49 24.24 -3.88 8.52
CA GLY A 49 23.30 -5.00 8.60
C GLY A 49 23.93 -6.36 8.26
N ALA A 50 24.88 -6.39 7.31
CA ALA A 50 25.56 -7.63 6.90
C ALA A 50 26.65 -8.08 7.88
N GLU A 51 27.39 -7.14 8.48
CA GLU A 51 28.57 -7.46 9.31
C GLU A 51 28.35 -7.29 10.82
N HIS A 52 27.35 -6.49 11.25
CA HIS A 52 27.31 -5.94 12.61
C HIS A 52 26.16 -6.46 13.52
N ARG A 53 25.09 -7.06 12.97
CA ARG A 53 24.00 -7.67 13.76
C ARG A 53 23.25 -8.73 12.93
N PRO A 54 22.76 -9.83 13.53
CA PRO A 54 21.74 -10.67 12.89
C PRO A 54 20.45 -9.85 12.79
N THR A 55 20.29 -9.14 11.68
CA THR A 55 19.06 -8.44 11.31
C THR A 55 18.12 -9.40 10.58
N PRO A 56 16.82 -9.40 10.90
CA PRO A 56 16.13 -8.55 11.86
C PRO A 56 16.10 -9.09 13.30
N VAL A 57 16.05 -8.19 14.28
CA VAL A 57 15.72 -8.53 15.67
C VAL A 57 14.30 -9.13 15.69
N PRO A 58 14.08 -10.35 16.24
CA PRO A 58 12.79 -11.04 16.15
C PRO A 58 11.60 -10.24 16.70
N LEU A 59 11.79 -9.53 17.81
CA LEU A 59 10.73 -8.71 18.39
C LEU A 59 10.36 -7.53 17.46
N SER A 60 11.36 -6.87 16.88
CA SER A 60 11.16 -5.74 15.99
C SER A 60 10.47 -6.16 14.69
N SER A 61 10.83 -7.31 14.11
CA SER A 61 10.16 -7.83 12.91
C SER A 61 8.72 -8.23 13.18
N GLN A 62 8.43 -8.85 14.32
CA GLN A 62 7.06 -9.21 14.71
C GLN A 62 6.18 -7.98 14.95
N VAL A 63 6.68 -6.97 15.68
CA VAL A 63 5.96 -5.72 15.93
C VAL A 63 5.74 -4.95 14.63
N GLY A 64 6.77 -4.88 13.78
CA GLY A 64 6.68 -4.28 12.45
C GLY A 64 5.62 -4.96 11.60
N PHE A 65 5.67 -6.29 11.51
CA PHE A 65 4.72 -7.07 10.73
C PHE A 65 3.28 -6.96 11.25
N LEU A 66 3.08 -6.92 12.57
CA LEU A 66 1.78 -6.62 13.16
C LEU A 66 1.27 -5.24 12.73
N GLY A 67 2.16 -4.25 12.64
CA GLY A 67 1.85 -2.94 12.09
C GLY A 67 1.33 -3.03 10.66
N VAL A 68 2.00 -3.79 9.79
CA VAL A 68 1.57 -3.98 8.41
C VAL A 68 0.23 -4.73 8.33
N LEU A 69 0.02 -5.77 9.16
CA LEU A 69 -1.28 -6.46 9.25
C LEU A 69 -2.40 -5.51 9.68
N LEU A 70 -2.14 -4.63 10.65
CA LEU A 70 -3.09 -3.60 11.06
C LEU A 70 -3.37 -2.61 9.93
N LEU A 71 -2.36 -2.19 9.16
CA LEU A 71 -2.55 -1.30 8.01
C LEU A 71 -3.44 -1.97 6.95
N ALA A 72 -3.14 -3.21 6.57
CA ALA A 72 -3.95 -3.98 5.62
C ALA A 72 -5.39 -4.18 6.12
N PHE A 73 -5.56 -4.50 7.40
CA PHE A 73 -6.88 -4.62 8.02
C PHE A 73 -7.66 -3.31 8.00
N THR A 74 -7.02 -2.19 8.36
CA THR A 74 -7.64 -0.86 8.32
C THR A 74 -8.04 -0.46 6.91
N ALA A 75 -7.22 -0.77 5.90
CA ALA A 75 -7.58 -0.58 4.49
C ALA A 75 -8.82 -1.42 4.11
N GLY A 76 -8.90 -2.67 4.57
CA GLY A 76 -10.06 -3.52 4.41
C GLY A 76 -11.33 -2.92 5.04
N LEU A 77 -11.23 -2.36 6.25
CA LEU A 77 -12.35 -1.67 6.91
C LEU A 77 -12.77 -0.41 6.13
N GLU A 78 -11.81 0.39 5.67
CA GLU A 78 -12.03 1.62 4.91
C GLU A 78 -12.68 1.37 3.55
N SER A 79 -12.42 0.21 2.94
CA SER A 79 -13.08 -0.21 1.69
C SER A 79 -14.60 -0.36 1.84
N ARG A 80 -15.07 -0.74 3.03
CA ARG A 80 -16.50 -0.88 3.35
C ARG A 80 -17.09 0.43 3.85
N PHE A 81 -16.31 1.23 4.57
CA PHE A 81 -16.73 2.52 5.09
C PHE A 81 -15.52 3.42 5.36
N SER A 82 -15.36 4.48 4.57
CA SER A 82 -14.35 5.52 4.84
C SER A 82 -15.02 6.80 5.34
N PRO A 83 -14.79 7.22 6.59
CA PRO A 83 -15.27 8.49 7.12
C PRO A 83 -14.77 9.70 6.31
N ALA A 84 -13.54 9.62 5.80
CA ALA A 84 -12.96 10.66 4.95
C ALA A 84 -13.74 10.83 3.64
N LEU A 85 -14.22 9.73 3.06
CA LEU A 85 -15.06 9.75 1.86
C LEU A 85 -16.49 10.23 2.16
N ALA A 86 -17.04 9.89 3.32
CA ALA A 86 -18.40 10.29 3.73
C ALA A 86 -18.56 11.81 3.86
N ASN A 87 -17.51 12.52 4.25
CA ASN A 87 -17.50 13.98 4.40
C ASN A 87 -17.06 14.73 3.14
N SER A 88 -16.62 14.03 2.09
CA SER A 88 -16.16 14.67 0.85
C SER A 88 -17.33 15.28 0.08
N ARG A 89 -17.35 16.62 -0.06
CA ARG A 89 -18.31 17.35 -0.91
C ARG A 89 -17.91 17.23 -2.39
N LEU A 90 -18.10 16.05 -2.95
CA LEU A 90 -17.90 15.80 -4.37
C LEU A 90 -19.14 16.22 -5.17
N PRO A 91 -18.97 16.79 -6.38
CA PRO A 91 -20.06 16.91 -7.36
C PRO A 91 -20.70 15.54 -7.64
N SER A 92 -21.88 15.50 -8.24
CA SER A 92 -22.64 14.28 -8.53
C SER A 92 -21.84 13.25 -9.35
N THR A 93 -21.07 12.40 -8.68
CA THR A 93 -20.36 11.28 -9.30
C THR A 93 -21.24 10.03 -9.24
N THR A 94 -21.59 9.46 -10.39
CA THR A 94 -22.21 8.14 -10.43
C THR A 94 -21.20 7.09 -9.95
N PRO A 95 -21.56 6.17 -9.04
CA PRO A 95 -20.63 5.14 -8.53
C PRO A 95 -19.98 4.33 -9.66
N LEU A 96 -20.73 4.06 -10.74
CA LEU A 96 -20.22 3.38 -11.93
C LEU A 96 -19.04 4.13 -12.58
N ARG A 97 -19.09 5.46 -12.65
CA ARG A 97 -18.01 6.27 -13.26
C ARG A 97 -16.74 6.18 -12.42
N VAL A 98 -16.86 6.19 -11.09
CA VAL A 98 -15.71 6.03 -10.19
C VAL A 98 -15.07 4.66 -10.38
N VAL A 99 -15.88 3.60 -10.45
CA VAL A 99 -15.37 2.23 -10.68
C VAL A 99 -14.67 2.13 -12.03
N LEU A 100 -15.29 2.61 -13.10
CA LEU A 100 -14.67 2.59 -14.42
C LEU A 100 -13.38 3.42 -14.46
N SER A 101 -13.35 4.59 -13.81
CA SER A 101 -12.14 5.40 -13.69
C SER A 101 -11.02 4.66 -12.95
N ALA A 102 -11.34 3.98 -11.85
CA ALA A 102 -10.35 3.19 -11.10
C ALA A 102 -9.82 2.02 -11.92
N LEU A 103 -10.69 1.31 -12.63
CA LEU A 103 -10.28 0.22 -13.52
C LEU A 103 -9.33 0.71 -14.62
N HIS A 104 -9.58 1.88 -15.23
CA HIS A 104 -8.64 2.47 -16.18
C HIS A 104 -7.33 2.85 -15.50
N ALA A 105 -7.42 3.49 -14.32
CA ALA A 105 -6.27 3.88 -13.50
C ALA A 105 -5.47 2.68 -12.99
N LEU A 106 -5.96 1.46 -13.12
CA LEU A 106 -5.25 0.25 -12.73
C LEU A 106 -4.77 -0.57 -13.93
N ILE A 107 -5.66 -0.88 -14.87
CA ILE A 107 -5.37 -1.72 -16.03
C ILE A 107 -4.29 -1.07 -16.89
N LEU A 108 -4.34 0.24 -17.09
CA LEU A 108 -3.41 0.93 -17.97
C LEU A 108 -1.97 0.93 -17.44
N PRO A 109 -1.67 1.34 -16.18
CA PRO A 109 -0.33 1.18 -15.63
C PRO A 109 0.09 -0.29 -15.44
N PHE A 110 -0.86 -1.19 -15.16
CA PHE A 110 -0.57 -2.64 -15.08
C PHE A 110 -0.05 -3.17 -16.42
N VAL A 111 -0.79 -2.95 -17.51
CA VAL A 111 -0.41 -3.39 -18.86
C VAL A 111 0.89 -2.71 -19.29
N ALA A 112 1.04 -1.40 -19.04
CA ALA A 112 2.27 -0.68 -19.36
C ALA A 112 3.47 -1.22 -18.57
N GLY A 113 3.31 -1.50 -17.29
CA GLY A 113 4.34 -2.08 -16.43
C GLY A 113 4.72 -3.51 -16.84
N CYS A 114 3.73 -4.37 -17.13
CA CYS A 114 3.94 -5.72 -17.65
C CYS A 114 4.70 -5.70 -18.99
N ALA A 115 4.26 -4.85 -19.93
CA ALA A 115 4.91 -4.71 -21.22
C ALA A 115 6.35 -4.21 -21.05
N ALA A 116 6.55 -3.20 -20.21
CA ALA A 116 7.88 -2.66 -19.98
C ALA A 116 8.81 -3.68 -19.31
N ALA A 117 8.30 -4.45 -18.35
CA ALA A 117 9.04 -5.52 -17.70
C ALA A 117 9.44 -6.61 -18.70
N TRP A 118 8.49 -7.07 -19.51
CA TRP A 118 8.71 -8.10 -20.53
C TRP A 118 9.74 -7.68 -21.59
N PHE A 119 9.56 -6.48 -22.18
CA PHE A 119 10.36 -6.03 -23.31
C PHE A 119 11.70 -5.38 -22.93
N PHE A 120 11.85 -4.87 -21.70
CA PHE A 120 13.04 -4.11 -21.31
C PHE A 120 13.64 -4.58 -19.99
N PHE A 121 12.88 -4.56 -18.88
CA PHE A 121 13.50 -4.70 -17.55
C PHE A 121 13.92 -6.12 -17.19
N ASN A 122 13.18 -7.15 -17.59
CA ASN A 122 13.54 -8.54 -17.29
C ASN A 122 14.81 -9.02 -18.03
N GLN A 123 15.28 -8.25 -19.01
CA GLN A 123 16.53 -8.51 -19.73
C GLN A 123 17.74 -7.78 -19.10
N LEU A 124 17.52 -7.03 -18.03
CA LEU A 124 18.61 -6.35 -17.32
C LEU A 124 19.44 -7.34 -16.50
N PRO A 125 20.77 -7.13 -16.39
CA PRO A 125 21.61 -7.92 -15.50
C PRO A 125 21.06 -7.93 -14.06
N GLY A 126 20.94 -9.11 -13.46
CA GLY A 126 20.42 -9.28 -12.10
C GLY A 126 18.89 -9.21 -11.96
N TRP A 127 18.14 -9.10 -13.06
CA TRP A 127 16.67 -9.22 -13.10
C TRP A 127 16.17 -10.60 -13.53
N GLU A 128 17.10 -11.45 -13.98
CA GLU A 128 16.84 -12.83 -14.37
C GLU A 128 16.39 -13.67 -13.16
N LEU A 129 15.42 -14.55 -13.38
CA LEU A 129 14.90 -15.49 -12.38
C LEU A 129 15.02 -16.90 -12.96
N GLU A 130 15.85 -17.75 -12.36
CA GLU A 130 16.19 -19.07 -12.91
C GLU A 130 15.00 -20.05 -12.96
N ASN A 131 14.01 -19.90 -12.08
CA ASN A 131 12.93 -20.87 -11.89
C ASN A 131 11.51 -20.28 -12.03
N VAL A 132 11.38 -19.10 -12.64
CA VAL A 132 10.10 -18.40 -12.79
C VAL A 132 9.87 -18.03 -14.25
N SER A 133 8.67 -18.32 -14.78
CA SER A 133 8.30 -17.89 -16.12
C SER A 133 8.42 -16.35 -16.24
N PRO A 134 9.06 -15.83 -17.31
CA PRO A 134 9.17 -14.38 -17.53
C PRO A 134 7.81 -13.66 -17.53
N VAL A 135 6.72 -14.39 -17.79
CA VAL A 135 5.35 -13.85 -17.75
C VAL A 135 4.97 -13.49 -16.31
N PHE A 136 5.22 -14.39 -15.35
CA PHE A 136 4.91 -14.13 -13.94
C PHE A 136 5.79 -13.03 -13.35
N ALA A 137 7.06 -12.96 -13.76
CA ALA A 137 7.93 -11.84 -13.41
C ALA A 137 7.39 -10.51 -13.94
N ALA A 138 6.96 -10.46 -15.21
CA ALA A 138 6.35 -9.26 -15.79
C ALA A 138 5.04 -8.87 -15.10
N LEU A 139 4.17 -9.83 -14.79
CA LEU A 139 2.93 -9.61 -14.04
C LEU A 139 3.19 -9.07 -12.64
N ALA A 140 4.24 -9.55 -11.96
CA ALA A 140 4.66 -9.08 -10.65
C ALA A 140 5.08 -7.60 -10.69
N ILE A 141 5.93 -7.22 -11.65
CA ILE A 141 6.36 -5.83 -11.85
C ILE A 141 5.17 -4.93 -12.23
N GLY A 142 4.32 -5.38 -13.15
CA GLY A 142 3.12 -4.65 -13.54
C GLY A 142 2.15 -4.42 -12.37
N LEU A 143 1.98 -5.42 -11.49
CA LEU A 143 1.17 -5.31 -10.29
C LEU A 143 1.72 -4.24 -9.34
N CYS A 144 3.02 -4.22 -9.07
CA CYS A 144 3.64 -3.21 -8.21
C CYS A 144 3.44 -1.78 -8.77
N ILE A 145 3.67 -1.60 -10.07
CA ILE A 145 3.58 -0.30 -10.74
C ILE A 145 2.15 0.21 -10.81
N ALA A 146 1.15 -0.67 -10.92
CA ALA A 146 -0.23 -0.29 -11.06
C ALA A 146 -0.83 0.35 -9.80
N VAL A 147 -0.27 0.06 -8.63
CA VAL A 147 -0.96 0.30 -7.36
C VAL A 147 -0.58 1.64 -6.72
N SER A 148 -1.51 2.15 -5.93
CA SER A 148 -1.44 3.40 -5.16
C SER A 148 -1.58 3.08 -3.67
N ALA A 149 -0.88 3.82 -2.80
CA ALA A 149 -0.89 3.58 -1.36
C ALA A 149 -1.97 4.41 -0.64
N LEU A 150 -3.14 3.81 -0.39
CA LEU A 150 -4.27 4.47 0.27
C LEU A 150 -3.91 5.15 1.62
N PRO A 151 -3.19 4.49 2.57
CA PRO A 151 -2.91 5.11 3.87
C PRO A 151 -2.07 6.39 3.77
N VAL A 152 -1.10 6.41 2.84
CA VAL A 152 -0.25 7.58 2.62
C VAL A 152 -1.05 8.68 1.93
N LEU A 153 -1.88 8.32 0.94
CA LEU A 153 -2.74 9.25 0.24
C LEU A 153 -3.74 9.94 1.18
N ILE A 154 -4.29 9.24 2.17
CA ILE A 154 -5.14 9.84 3.22
C ILE A 154 -4.39 10.94 3.97
N GLY A 155 -3.14 10.69 4.35
CA GLY A 155 -2.28 11.69 4.98
C GLY A 155 -2.06 12.92 4.09
N VAL A 156 -1.66 12.69 2.83
CA VAL A 156 -1.44 13.76 1.84
C VAL A 156 -2.71 14.59 1.63
N VAL A 157 -3.87 13.95 1.43
CA VAL A 157 -5.14 14.63 1.19
C VAL A 157 -5.58 15.48 2.38
N ARG A 158 -5.27 15.09 3.62
CA ARG A 158 -5.59 15.90 4.81
C ARG A 158 -4.82 17.19 4.91
N GLU A 159 -3.59 17.20 4.41
CA GLU A 159 -2.74 18.39 4.41
C GLU A 159 -3.11 19.35 3.29
N LEU A 160 -3.95 18.93 2.33
CA LEU A 160 -4.46 19.79 1.29
C LEU A 160 -5.37 20.87 1.86
N ARG A 161 -5.23 22.08 1.31
CA ARG A 161 -6.13 23.22 1.59
C ARG A 161 -7.59 22.84 1.30
N PRO A 162 -8.57 23.46 1.99
CA PRO A 162 -9.99 23.16 1.83
C PRO A 162 -10.48 23.21 0.38
N GLU A 163 -9.93 24.11 -0.43
CA GLU A 163 -10.23 24.24 -1.86
C GLU A 163 -9.91 22.99 -2.69
N TYR A 164 -8.88 22.22 -2.29
CA TYR A 164 -8.39 21.04 -3.01
C TYR A 164 -8.97 19.72 -2.48
N GLN A 165 -9.65 19.74 -1.33
CA GLN A 165 -10.26 18.56 -0.69
C GLN A 165 -11.19 17.76 -1.62
N PRO A 166 -12.00 18.36 -2.52
CA PRO A 166 -12.81 17.59 -3.44
C PRO A 166 -11.99 16.69 -4.39
N LEU A 167 -10.88 17.19 -4.93
CA LEU A 167 -10.00 16.41 -5.80
C LEU A 167 -9.31 15.28 -5.03
N GLY A 168 -8.88 15.56 -3.81
CA GLY A 168 -8.35 14.55 -2.90
C GLY A 168 -9.36 13.45 -2.56
N GLY A 169 -10.62 13.82 -2.32
CA GLY A 169 -11.72 12.86 -2.11
C GLY A 169 -11.95 11.96 -3.31
N ALA A 170 -11.84 12.49 -4.54
CA ALA A 170 -11.92 11.68 -5.75
C ALA A 170 -10.75 10.68 -5.85
N ALA A 171 -9.51 11.14 -5.62
CA ALA A 171 -8.33 10.28 -5.61
C ALA A 171 -8.45 9.15 -4.57
N LEU A 172 -8.93 9.45 -3.36
CA LEU A 172 -9.17 8.45 -2.31
C LEU A 172 -10.17 7.37 -2.72
N LYS A 173 -11.26 7.74 -3.42
CA LYS A 173 -12.25 6.75 -3.91
C LYS A 173 -11.64 5.79 -4.93
N LEU A 174 -10.77 6.30 -5.80
CA LEU A 174 -10.06 5.48 -6.78
C LEU A 174 -9.05 4.56 -6.08
N ALA A 175 -8.26 5.08 -5.14
CA ALA A 175 -7.28 4.32 -4.38
C ALA A 175 -7.88 3.17 -3.55
N VAL A 176 -9.10 3.33 -3.02
CA VAL A 176 -9.81 2.24 -2.33
C VAL A 176 -10.06 1.06 -3.26
N ILE A 177 -10.43 1.32 -4.52
CA ILE A 177 -10.64 0.26 -5.51
C ILE A 177 -9.30 -0.36 -5.90
N ASP A 178 -8.25 0.45 -6.04
CA ASP A 178 -6.90 -0.03 -6.33
C ASP A 178 -6.39 -1.01 -5.26
N ASP A 179 -6.64 -0.75 -3.97
CA ASP A 179 -6.27 -1.66 -2.87
C ASP A 179 -7.00 -3.01 -2.96
N VAL A 180 -8.30 -3.03 -3.29
CA VAL A 180 -9.05 -4.28 -3.51
C VAL A 180 -8.42 -5.10 -4.63
N VAL A 181 -8.05 -4.43 -5.72
CA VAL A 181 -7.48 -5.11 -6.89
C VAL A 181 -6.03 -5.51 -6.65
N LEU A 182 -5.23 -4.74 -5.91
CA LEU A 182 -3.88 -5.12 -5.49
C LEU A 182 -3.92 -6.47 -4.77
N TRP A 183 -4.73 -6.57 -3.72
CA TRP A 183 -4.72 -7.75 -2.87
C TRP A 183 -5.32 -8.96 -3.57
N THR A 184 -6.37 -8.78 -4.39
CA THR A 184 -6.91 -9.88 -5.22
C THR A 184 -5.92 -10.31 -6.31
N GLY A 185 -5.28 -9.35 -6.99
CA GLY A 185 -4.26 -9.60 -8.02
C GLY A 185 -3.03 -10.30 -7.46
N LEU A 186 -2.52 -9.86 -6.31
CA LEU A 186 -1.41 -10.50 -5.61
C LEU A 186 -1.76 -11.93 -5.21
N ALA A 187 -2.94 -12.15 -4.63
CA ALA A 187 -3.40 -13.49 -4.26
C ALA A 187 -3.47 -14.44 -5.47
N LEU A 188 -4.06 -13.96 -6.57
CA LEU A 188 -4.17 -14.73 -7.82
C LEU A 188 -2.78 -15.04 -8.39
N LEU A 189 -1.89 -14.04 -8.43
CA LEU A 189 -0.53 -14.20 -8.94
C LEU A 189 0.25 -15.23 -8.13
N LEU A 190 0.21 -15.15 -6.79
CA LEU A 190 0.88 -16.13 -5.92
C LEU A 190 0.31 -17.53 -6.08
N MET A 191 -1.01 -17.66 -6.22
CA MET A 191 -1.68 -18.94 -6.41
C MET A 191 -1.30 -19.60 -7.74
N VAL A 192 -1.18 -18.83 -8.83
CA VAL A 192 -0.89 -19.36 -10.17
C VAL A 192 0.61 -19.55 -10.39
N ALA A 193 1.45 -18.65 -9.86
CA ALA A 193 2.89 -18.73 -10.03
C ALA A 193 3.58 -19.65 -9.00
N GLY A 194 2.93 -19.89 -7.86
CA GLY A 194 3.40 -20.86 -6.88
C GLY A 194 3.29 -22.28 -7.44
N ASN A 195 4.42 -22.87 -7.80
CA ASN A 195 4.56 -24.32 -8.06
C ASN A 195 4.40 -25.15 -6.77
N GLN A 196 3.46 -24.79 -5.89
CA GLN A 196 3.17 -25.62 -4.73
C GLN A 196 2.54 -26.90 -5.26
N THR A 197 3.30 -27.99 -5.19
CA THR A 197 2.73 -29.33 -5.30
C THR A 197 1.54 -29.38 -4.35
N PRO A 198 0.37 -29.89 -4.77
CA PRO A 198 -0.79 -29.97 -3.88
C PRO A 198 -0.40 -30.79 -2.66
N THR A 199 -0.09 -30.12 -1.56
CA THR A 199 0.07 -30.79 -0.27
C THR A 199 -1.31 -31.33 0.08
N ALA A 200 -1.38 -32.58 0.54
CA ALA A 200 -2.65 -33.13 0.97
C ALA A 200 -3.18 -32.25 2.11
N TRP A 201 -4.33 -31.60 1.89
CA TRP A 201 -4.94 -30.72 2.88
C TRP A 201 -5.27 -31.52 4.14
N GLY A 202 -4.58 -31.20 5.23
CA GLY A 202 -4.83 -31.76 6.55
C GLY A 202 -5.97 -31.07 7.31
N SER A 203 -6.24 -31.53 8.53
CA SER A 203 -7.25 -30.95 9.43
C SER A 203 -7.03 -29.46 9.72
N THR A 204 -5.78 -28.98 9.73
CA THR A 204 -5.43 -27.57 9.88
C THR A 204 -5.91 -26.70 8.71
N HIS A 205 -5.83 -27.21 7.48
CA HIS A 205 -6.31 -26.52 6.28
C HIS A 205 -7.84 -26.46 6.29
N MET A 206 -8.50 -27.55 6.68
CA MET A 206 -9.96 -27.57 6.84
C MET A 206 -10.42 -26.57 7.91
N LEU A 207 -9.69 -26.46 9.02
CA LEU A 207 -9.96 -25.46 10.06
C LEU A 207 -9.75 -24.04 9.55
N ALA A 208 -8.71 -23.78 8.75
CA ALA A 208 -8.47 -22.49 8.13
C ALA A 208 -9.62 -22.07 7.18
N VAL A 209 -10.09 -23.00 6.34
CA VAL A 209 -11.27 -22.78 5.47
C VAL A 209 -12.52 -22.53 6.30
N ALA A 210 -12.77 -23.35 7.33
CA ALA A 210 -13.92 -23.21 8.22
C ALA A 210 -13.89 -21.88 8.98
N ALA A 211 -12.72 -21.43 9.42
CA ALA A 211 -12.54 -20.13 10.06
C ALA A 211 -12.85 -18.98 9.09
N LEU A 212 -12.41 -19.02 7.83
CA LEU A 212 -12.77 -18.00 6.83
C LEU A 212 -14.28 -17.99 6.55
N GLY A 213 -14.88 -19.17 6.34
CA GLY A 213 -16.33 -19.30 6.17
C GLY A 213 -17.10 -18.81 7.39
N GLY A 214 -16.60 -19.09 8.60
CA GLY A 214 -17.14 -18.62 9.87
C GLY A 214 -17.06 -17.10 10.02
N LEU A 215 -15.94 -16.47 9.66
CA LEU A 215 -15.79 -15.01 9.64
C LEU A 215 -16.78 -14.37 8.65
N ALA A 216 -16.92 -14.94 7.46
CA ALA A 216 -17.85 -14.43 6.45
C ALA A 216 -19.31 -14.55 6.92
N LEU A 217 -19.69 -15.70 7.48
CA LEU A 217 -21.02 -15.92 8.05
C LEU A 217 -21.28 -14.98 9.23
N LEU A 218 -20.34 -14.85 10.16
CA LEU A 218 -20.46 -13.98 11.32
C LEU A 218 -20.60 -12.51 10.91
N GLY A 219 -19.78 -12.04 9.96
CA GLY A 219 -19.87 -10.70 9.39
C GLY A 219 -21.24 -10.44 8.75
N PHE A 220 -21.74 -11.40 7.96
CA PHE A 220 -23.07 -11.33 7.34
C PHE A 220 -24.21 -11.29 8.36
N VAL A 221 -24.16 -12.14 9.38
CA VAL A 221 -25.15 -12.21 10.46
C VAL A 221 -25.18 -10.92 11.27
N LEU A 222 -24.00 -10.43 11.70
CA LEU A 222 -23.87 -9.16 12.43
C LEU A 222 -24.23 -7.93 11.58
N GLN A 223 -24.15 -8.03 10.25
CA GLN A 223 -24.61 -6.96 9.37
C GLN A 223 -26.15 -6.88 9.34
N LYS A 224 -26.86 -8.01 9.46
CA LYS A 224 -28.33 -8.07 9.43
C LYS A 224 -28.96 -7.80 10.80
N LEU A 225 -28.35 -8.31 11.85
CA LEU A 225 -28.80 -8.06 13.22
C LEU A 225 -28.23 -6.69 13.63
N THR A 226 -29.08 -5.69 13.84
CA THR A 226 -28.68 -4.38 14.34
C THR A 226 -28.28 -4.48 15.83
N VAL A 227 -27.19 -5.18 16.12
CA VAL A 227 -26.72 -5.45 17.48
C VAL A 227 -26.00 -4.23 18.03
N GLN A 228 -26.43 -3.77 19.20
CA GLN A 228 -25.72 -2.75 19.96
C GLN A 228 -24.67 -3.40 20.85
N LEU A 229 -23.44 -3.50 20.33
CA LEU A 229 -22.30 -4.01 21.09
C LEU A 229 -21.54 -2.88 21.81
N PRO A 230 -21.01 -3.13 23.03
CA PRO A 230 -20.10 -2.20 23.69
C PRO A 230 -18.78 -2.12 22.91
N VAL A 231 -18.11 -0.96 22.96
CA VAL A 231 -16.93 -0.66 22.12
C VAL A 231 -15.79 -1.67 22.33
N TRP A 232 -15.52 -2.08 23.56
CA TRP A 232 -14.46 -3.06 23.86
C TRP A 232 -14.68 -4.40 23.14
N LEU A 233 -15.94 -4.83 23.01
CA LEU A 233 -16.29 -6.06 22.31
C LEU A 233 -16.17 -5.89 20.79
N ILE A 234 -16.49 -4.71 20.27
CA ILE A 234 -16.26 -4.38 18.85
C ILE A 234 -14.76 -4.43 18.53
N VAL A 235 -13.91 -3.89 19.40
CA VAL A 235 -12.45 -3.94 19.26
C VAL A 235 -11.95 -5.39 19.33
N ALA A 236 -12.45 -6.18 20.29
CA ALA A 236 -12.10 -7.60 20.40
C ALA A 236 -12.52 -8.38 19.15
N LEU A 237 -13.74 -8.15 18.64
CA LEU A 237 -14.20 -8.76 17.38
C LEU A 237 -13.32 -8.35 16.21
N ALA A 238 -12.96 -7.07 16.09
CA ALA A 238 -12.07 -6.60 15.03
C ALA A 238 -10.70 -7.29 15.10
N GLY A 239 -10.13 -7.41 16.30
CA GLY A 239 -8.90 -8.17 16.55
C GLY A 239 -9.03 -9.65 16.17
N SER A 240 -10.17 -10.28 16.47
CA SER A 240 -10.44 -11.67 16.07
C SER A 240 -10.56 -11.84 14.56
N PHE A 241 -11.21 -10.93 13.84
CA PHE A 241 -11.28 -10.96 12.37
C PHE A 241 -9.89 -10.80 11.75
N LEU A 242 -9.08 -9.87 12.28
CA LEU A 242 -7.70 -9.68 11.86
C LEU A 242 -6.87 -10.95 12.09
N ALA A 243 -6.87 -11.49 13.30
CA ALA A 243 -6.05 -12.63 13.68
C ALA A 243 -6.47 -13.92 12.94
N ALA A 244 -7.77 -14.24 12.96
CA ALA A 244 -8.29 -15.45 12.32
C ALA A 244 -8.16 -15.37 10.79
N GLY A 245 -8.41 -14.21 10.18
CA GLY A 245 -8.20 -14.00 8.75
C GLY A 245 -6.75 -14.23 8.37
N SER A 246 -5.83 -13.54 9.05
CA SER A 246 -4.38 -13.63 8.79
C SER A 246 -3.84 -15.05 8.99
N TRP A 247 -4.25 -15.71 10.07
CA TRP A 247 -3.88 -17.09 10.36
C TRP A 247 -4.40 -18.03 9.28
N SER A 248 -5.68 -17.95 8.92
CA SER A 248 -6.27 -18.82 7.91
C SER A 248 -5.58 -18.71 6.56
N THR A 249 -5.32 -17.49 6.05
CA THR A 249 -4.65 -17.38 4.74
C THR A 249 -3.22 -17.85 4.79
N SER A 250 -2.50 -17.62 5.91
CA SER A 250 -1.15 -18.15 6.10
C SER A 250 -1.09 -19.68 6.08
N VAL A 251 -2.06 -20.36 6.69
CA VAL A 251 -2.15 -21.83 6.70
C VAL A 251 -2.49 -22.38 5.32
N LEU A 252 -3.27 -21.65 4.51
CA LEU A 252 -3.63 -22.03 3.15
C LEU A 252 -2.52 -21.80 2.12
N GLY A 253 -1.31 -21.45 2.57
CA GLY A 253 -0.17 -21.17 1.67
C GLY A 253 -0.29 -19.84 0.94
N LEU A 254 -1.23 -18.98 1.34
CA LEU A 254 -1.34 -17.59 0.91
C LEU A 254 -0.65 -16.68 1.94
N HIS A 255 -0.52 -15.39 1.61
CA HIS A 255 0.09 -14.45 2.54
C HIS A 255 -0.87 -14.00 3.66
N ALA A 256 -0.37 -13.81 4.88
CA ALA A 256 -1.18 -13.40 6.04
C ALA A 256 -1.86 -12.03 5.86
N LEU A 257 -1.22 -11.12 5.12
CA LEU A 257 -1.77 -9.79 4.80
C LEU A 257 -3.07 -9.84 4.00
N LEU A 258 -3.24 -10.85 3.13
CA LEU A 258 -4.49 -11.07 2.43
C LEU A 258 -5.62 -11.36 3.42
N GLY A 259 -5.35 -12.21 4.40
CA GLY A 259 -6.27 -12.54 5.48
C GLY A 259 -6.61 -11.34 6.36
N ALA A 260 -5.63 -10.49 6.68
CA ALA A 260 -5.86 -9.23 7.37
C ALA A 260 -6.78 -8.31 6.56
N TYR A 261 -6.47 -8.07 5.28
CA TYR A 261 -7.28 -7.23 4.42
C TYR A 261 -8.72 -7.73 4.28
N PHE A 262 -8.92 -9.00 3.89
CA PHE A 262 -10.25 -9.57 3.75
C PHE A 262 -11.00 -9.72 5.07
N GLY A 263 -10.29 -9.94 6.18
CA GLY A 263 -10.87 -9.86 7.52
C GLY A 263 -11.50 -8.49 7.78
N GLY A 264 -10.82 -7.40 7.38
CA GLY A 264 -11.39 -6.05 7.43
C GLY A 264 -12.60 -5.88 6.51
N VAL A 265 -12.53 -6.40 5.27
CA VAL A 265 -13.63 -6.37 4.31
C VAL A 265 -14.87 -7.10 4.82
N LEU A 266 -14.70 -8.24 5.50
CA LEU A 266 -15.80 -9.03 6.06
C LEU A 266 -16.41 -8.42 7.34
N PHE A 267 -15.74 -7.46 7.96
CA PHE A 267 -16.20 -6.85 9.19
C PHE A 267 -17.46 -5.97 8.95
N PRO A 268 -18.47 -6.04 9.83
CA PRO A 268 -19.78 -5.42 9.57
C PRO A 268 -19.72 -3.87 9.58
N PRO A 269 -20.19 -3.18 8.52
CA PRO A 269 -20.07 -1.73 8.37
C PRO A 269 -20.68 -0.90 9.51
N ALA A 270 -21.75 -1.39 10.14
CA ALA A 270 -22.40 -0.71 11.26
C ALA A 270 -21.48 -0.60 12.49
N LEU A 271 -20.62 -1.60 12.71
CA LEU A 271 -19.65 -1.60 13.80
C LEU A 271 -18.39 -0.81 13.46
N ILE A 272 -17.98 -0.77 12.19
CA ILE A 272 -16.84 0.04 11.71
C ILE A 272 -16.99 1.51 12.13
N ARG A 273 -18.20 2.06 12.05
CA ARG A 273 -18.50 3.45 12.42
C ARG A 273 -18.19 3.80 13.88
N ARG A 274 -18.12 2.79 14.76
CA ARG A 274 -17.80 2.95 16.19
C ARG A 274 -16.31 2.74 16.48
N LEU A 275 -15.53 2.32 15.49
CA LEU A 275 -14.09 2.14 15.61
C LEU A 275 -13.36 3.40 15.14
N PRO A 276 -12.30 3.83 15.84
CA PRO A 276 -11.45 4.90 15.36
C PRO A 276 -10.46 4.36 14.31
N VAL A 277 -10.96 3.82 13.20
CA VAL A 277 -10.18 3.12 12.16
C VAL A 277 -8.98 3.93 11.70
N GLU A 278 -9.22 5.21 11.40
CA GLU A 278 -8.20 6.18 11.03
C GLU A 278 -7.08 6.29 12.08
N ARG A 279 -7.44 6.39 13.37
CA ARG A 279 -6.44 6.52 14.44
C ARG A 279 -5.65 5.23 14.61
N ILE A 280 -6.29 4.08 14.43
CA ILE A 280 -5.63 2.77 14.46
C ILE A 280 -4.64 2.67 13.30
N GLY A 281 -5.06 3.05 12.08
CA GLY A 281 -4.20 3.09 10.90
C GLY A 281 -3.01 4.04 11.09
N MET A 282 -3.26 5.26 11.56
CA MET A 282 -2.21 6.23 11.86
C MET A 282 -1.27 5.76 12.98
N PHE A 283 -1.80 5.15 14.04
CA PHE A 283 -0.97 4.59 15.10
C PHE A 283 -0.06 3.48 14.56
N SER A 284 -0.63 2.58 13.75
CA SER A 284 0.15 1.54 13.10
C SER A 284 1.24 2.12 12.19
N LEU A 285 0.87 3.10 11.36
CA LEU A 285 1.73 3.80 10.43
C LEU A 285 2.91 4.50 11.10
N LEU A 286 2.69 5.11 12.27
CA LEU A 286 3.68 5.96 12.94
C LEU A 286 4.55 5.21 13.95
N PHE A 287 4.04 4.13 14.55
CA PHE A 287 4.70 3.48 15.68
C PHE A 287 5.06 2.01 15.48
N LEU A 288 4.35 1.28 14.60
CA LEU A 288 4.58 -0.16 14.43
C LEU A 288 5.24 -0.44 13.07
N ALA A 289 4.53 -0.11 12.00
CA ALA A 289 4.94 -0.36 10.63
C ALA A 289 6.32 0.23 10.23
N PRO A 290 6.81 1.36 10.81
CA PRO A 290 8.15 1.86 10.53
C PRO A 290 9.27 0.84 10.77
N LEU A 291 9.11 -0.06 11.76
CA LEU A 291 10.07 -1.14 11.99
C LEU A 291 10.14 -2.08 10.78
N PHE A 292 8.98 -2.47 10.23
CA PHE A 292 8.93 -3.30 9.03
C PHE A 292 9.56 -2.58 7.84
N PHE A 293 9.19 -1.33 7.60
CA PHE A 293 9.68 -0.57 6.45
C PHE A 293 11.18 -0.27 6.51
N GLY A 294 11.70 0.01 7.69
CA GLY A 294 13.13 0.13 7.94
C GLY A 294 13.88 -1.15 7.58
N TYR A 295 13.35 -2.30 8.02
CA TYR A 295 13.90 -3.60 7.65
C TYR A 295 13.76 -3.93 6.17
N SER A 296 12.64 -3.60 5.52
CA SER A 296 12.51 -3.73 4.07
C SER A 296 13.57 -2.90 3.32
N GLY A 297 13.90 -1.71 3.82
CA GLY A 297 15.00 -0.90 3.28
C GLY A 297 16.37 -1.55 3.51
N LEU A 298 16.60 -2.17 4.67
CA LEU A 298 17.84 -2.90 4.98
C LEU A 298 18.04 -4.16 4.11
N ARG A 299 16.98 -4.76 3.59
CA ARG A 299 17.04 -5.94 2.71
C ARG A 299 17.59 -5.62 1.32
N ILE A 300 17.75 -4.35 0.98
CA ILE A 300 18.31 -3.94 -0.30
C ILE A 300 19.81 -4.20 -0.27
N GLU A 301 20.27 -5.08 -1.16
CA GLU A 301 21.69 -5.34 -1.31
C GLU A 301 22.41 -4.08 -1.83
N PRO A 302 23.58 -3.71 -1.29
CA PRO A 302 24.33 -2.55 -1.77
C PRO A 302 24.64 -2.63 -3.27
N ASP A 303 24.94 -3.83 -3.76
CA ASP A 303 25.21 -4.09 -5.18
C ASP A 303 23.96 -3.93 -6.06
N ALA A 304 22.77 -4.13 -5.48
CA ALA A 304 21.48 -3.94 -6.14
C ALA A 304 21.08 -2.45 -6.27
N LEU A 305 21.84 -1.51 -5.70
CA LEU A 305 21.66 -0.05 -5.89
C LEU A 305 22.57 0.54 -6.98
N GLY A 306 23.16 -0.30 -7.83
CA GLY A 306 23.99 0.14 -8.93
C GLY A 306 23.27 1.07 -9.93
N PRO A 307 24.02 1.71 -10.84
CA PRO A 307 23.47 2.64 -11.84
C PRO A 307 22.33 2.07 -12.67
N VAL A 308 22.38 0.77 -12.98
CA VAL A 308 21.33 0.05 -13.74
C VAL A 308 20.02 0.00 -12.96
N ALA A 309 20.07 -0.29 -11.66
CA ALA A 309 18.88 -0.34 -10.82
C ALA A 309 18.27 1.06 -10.62
N LEU A 310 19.10 2.10 -10.49
CA LEU A 310 18.62 3.48 -10.43
C LEU A 310 17.97 3.92 -11.75
N LEU A 311 18.58 3.59 -12.90
CA LEU A 311 18.00 3.84 -14.21
C LEU A 311 16.66 3.09 -14.37
N ALA A 312 16.61 1.84 -13.90
CA ALA A 312 15.38 1.05 -13.92
C ALA A 312 14.29 1.68 -13.04
N ALA A 313 14.63 2.10 -11.81
CA ALA A 313 13.71 2.78 -10.91
C ALA A 313 13.13 4.06 -11.54
N VAL A 314 13.97 4.88 -12.17
CA VAL A 314 13.53 6.12 -12.86
C VAL A 314 12.68 5.79 -14.09
N GLY A 315 13.07 4.80 -14.90
CA GLY A 315 12.28 4.37 -16.07
C GLY A 315 10.91 3.86 -15.67
N LEU A 316 10.85 2.97 -14.68
CA LEU A 316 9.60 2.46 -14.12
C LEU A 316 8.77 3.58 -13.49
N LEU A 317 9.38 4.57 -12.83
CA LEU A 317 8.69 5.72 -12.25
C LEU A 317 8.01 6.54 -13.33
N ILE A 318 8.72 6.86 -14.42
CA ILE A 318 8.16 7.61 -15.55
C ILE A 318 6.99 6.85 -16.17
N ILE A 319 7.13 5.53 -16.37
CA ILE A 319 6.06 4.69 -16.91
C ILE A 319 4.86 4.68 -15.98
N ALA A 320 5.07 4.46 -14.68
CA ALA A 320 4.04 4.48 -13.65
C ALA A 320 3.27 5.81 -13.68
N MET A 321 4.00 6.93 -13.61
CA MET A 321 3.47 8.27 -13.60
C MET A 321 2.66 8.59 -14.86
N ALA A 322 3.26 8.37 -16.03
CA ALA A 322 2.65 8.71 -17.30
C ALA A 322 1.37 7.90 -17.52
N SER A 323 1.42 6.58 -17.29
CA SER A 323 0.27 5.69 -17.46
C SER A 323 -0.86 6.00 -16.45
N LYS A 324 -0.53 6.26 -15.18
CA LYS A 324 -1.52 6.57 -14.13
C LYS A 324 -2.22 7.90 -14.42
N VAL A 325 -1.47 8.95 -14.73
CA VAL A 325 -2.03 10.26 -15.09
C VAL A 325 -2.86 10.17 -16.37
N PHE A 326 -2.34 9.49 -17.39
CA PHE A 326 -3.04 9.31 -18.66
C PHE A 326 -4.37 8.58 -18.50
N ALA A 327 -4.43 7.55 -17.66
CA ALA A 327 -5.67 6.83 -17.38
C ALA A 327 -6.77 7.73 -16.78
N VAL A 328 -6.41 8.59 -15.83
CA VAL A 328 -7.35 9.55 -15.22
C VAL A 328 -7.80 10.62 -16.21
N VAL A 329 -6.90 11.04 -17.11
CA VAL A 329 -7.22 12.04 -18.15
C VAL A 329 -8.19 11.48 -19.19
N ILE A 330 -8.02 10.22 -19.61
CA ILE A 330 -8.95 9.56 -20.53
C ILE A 330 -10.32 9.37 -19.89
N TYR A 331 -10.34 8.89 -18.64
CA TYR A 331 -11.57 8.57 -17.95
C TYR A 331 -11.63 9.19 -16.55
N PRO A 332 -11.97 10.50 -16.45
CA PRO A 332 -11.97 11.20 -15.18
C PRO A 332 -13.11 10.74 -14.26
N PRO A 333 -12.87 10.66 -12.94
CA PRO A 333 -13.87 10.18 -11.98
C PRO A 333 -15.07 11.13 -11.82
N ILE A 334 -14.89 12.41 -12.18
CA ILE A 334 -15.91 13.47 -12.11
C ILE A 334 -16.09 14.04 -13.52
N GLY A 335 -17.33 14.24 -13.94
CA GLY A 335 -17.64 14.91 -15.20
C GLY A 335 -17.37 16.41 -15.12
N GLY A 336 -16.92 17.00 -16.24
CA GLY A 336 -16.70 18.46 -16.33
C GLY A 336 -15.39 18.97 -15.72
N LEU A 337 -14.51 18.08 -15.25
CA LEU A 337 -13.19 18.50 -14.76
C LEU A 337 -12.36 19.13 -15.87
N GLN A 338 -11.70 20.23 -15.53
CA GLN A 338 -10.66 20.82 -16.36
C GLN A 338 -9.45 19.90 -16.40
N LYS A 339 -8.69 19.95 -17.50
CA LYS A 339 -7.52 19.07 -17.70
C LYS A 339 -6.49 19.13 -16.55
N TYR A 340 -6.33 20.29 -15.91
CA TYR A 340 -5.40 20.39 -14.79
C TYR A 340 -5.91 19.74 -13.51
N GLU A 341 -7.23 19.65 -13.33
CA GLU A 341 -7.83 18.93 -12.20
C GLU A 341 -7.66 17.42 -12.40
N THR A 342 -7.78 16.93 -13.64
CA THR A 342 -7.52 15.51 -13.95
C THR A 342 -6.04 15.17 -13.80
N TYR A 343 -5.13 16.04 -14.21
CA TYR A 343 -3.69 15.91 -13.91
C TYR A 343 -3.41 15.90 -12.41
N ALA A 344 -4.10 16.76 -11.64
CA ALA A 344 -3.94 16.81 -10.19
C ALA A 344 -4.42 15.52 -9.50
N ILE A 345 -5.57 14.95 -9.91
CA ILE A 345 -6.03 13.65 -9.41
C ILE A 345 -5.03 12.54 -9.78
N GLY A 346 -4.51 12.53 -11.01
CA GLY A 346 -3.47 11.60 -11.43
C GLY A 346 -2.18 11.73 -10.61
N ALA A 347 -1.74 12.95 -10.31
CA ALA A 347 -0.58 13.22 -9.47
C ALA A 347 -0.77 12.70 -8.04
N LEU A 348 -1.99 12.81 -7.48
CA LEU A 348 -2.31 12.22 -6.18
C LEU A 348 -2.31 10.69 -6.21
N LEU A 349 -2.87 10.08 -7.26
CA LEU A 349 -2.87 8.63 -7.41
C LEU A 349 -1.48 8.02 -7.65
N GLN A 350 -0.51 8.83 -8.03
CA GLN A 350 0.88 8.39 -8.07
C GLN A 350 1.48 8.19 -6.67
N CYS A 351 0.79 8.58 -5.60
CA CYS A 351 1.21 8.32 -4.23
C CYS A 351 1.40 6.82 -4.03
N LYS A 352 2.65 6.42 -4.05
CA LYS A 352 3.12 5.07 -3.81
C LYS A 352 3.64 4.97 -2.39
N GLY A 353 4.30 3.88 -2.05
CA GLY A 353 4.93 3.72 -0.75
C GLY A 353 4.61 2.38 -0.15
N LEU A 354 3.96 2.40 1.01
CA LEU A 354 3.95 1.28 1.95
C LEU A 354 3.34 0.01 1.37
N MET A 355 2.16 0.10 0.76
CA MET A 355 1.43 -1.07 0.26
C MET A 355 2.13 -1.72 -0.93
N GLU A 356 2.76 -0.91 -1.78
CA GLU A 356 3.60 -1.41 -2.88
C GLU A 356 4.86 -2.10 -2.37
N ILE A 357 5.55 -1.52 -1.39
CA ILE A 357 6.75 -2.12 -0.79
C ILE A 357 6.40 -3.44 -0.11
N VAL A 358 5.24 -3.51 0.53
CA VAL A 358 4.73 -4.74 1.12
C VAL A 358 4.48 -5.78 0.03
N ALA A 359 3.79 -5.42 -1.06
CA ALA A 359 3.58 -6.33 -2.20
C ALA A 359 4.91 -6.78 -2.82
N ALA A 360 5.85 -5.87 -3.04
CA ALA A 360 7.18 -6.16 -3.59
C ALA A 360 7.99 -7.08 -2.65
N THR A 361 7.88 -6.90 -1.33
CA THR A 361 8.51 -7.76 -0.34
C THR A 361 7.94 -9.19 -0.43
N ILE A 362 6.62 -9.33 -0.55
CA ILE A 362 5.97 -10.63 -0.70
C ILE A 362 6.41 -11.32 -1.99
N LEU A 363 6.48 -10.57 -3.09
CA LEU A 363 6.90 -11.08 -4.39
C LEU A 363 8.37 -11.50 -4.39
N LEU A 364 9.24 -10.74 -3.70
CA LEU A 364 10.63 -11.12 -3.47
C LEU A 364 10.73 -12.41 -2.65
N ASP A 365 9.95 -12.54 -1.57
CA ASP A 365 9.94 -13.72 -0.70
C ASP A 365 9.47 -14.99 -1.44
N HIS A 366 8.65 -14.84 -2.48
CA HIS A 366 8.19 -15.94 -3.35
C HIS A 366 9.05 -16.11 -4.61
N GLY A 367 10.15 -15.37 -4.74
CA GLY A 367 11.06 -15.43 -5.88
C GLY A 367 10.46 -14.93 -7.21
N LEU A 368 9.33 -14.21 -7.17
CA LEU A 368 8.69 -13.64 -8.37
C LEU A 368 9.30 -12.29 -8.81
N VAL A 369 10.12 -11.70 -7.95
CA VAL A 369 10.86 -10.45 -8.19
C VAL A 369 12.29 -10.67 -7.69
N SER A 370 13.30 -10.31 -8.49
CA SER A 370 14.71 -10.43 -8.09
C SER A 370 15.11 -9.35 -7.07
N PRO A 371 16.24 -9.50 -6.35
CA PRO A 371 16.76 -8.45 -5.47
C PRO A 371 16.96 -7.10 -6.17
N SER A 372 17.48 -7.11 -7.40
CA SER A 372 17.67 -5.89 -8.22
C SER A 372 16.35 -5.22 -8.57
N ALA A 373 15.34 -6.02 -8.94
CA ALA A 373 14.01 -5.52 -9.25
C ALA A 373 13.31 -4.98 -8.00
N PHE A 374 13.46 -5.66 -6.86
CA PHE A 374 12.97 -5.18 -5.57
C PHE A 374 13.58 -3.83 -5.19
N ALA A 375 14.92 -3.69 -5.30
CA ALA A 375 15.61 -2.44 -5.03
C ALA A 375 15.10 -1.29 -5.92
N ALA A 376 14.87 -1.56 -7.21
CA ALA A 376 14.31 -0.58 -8.14
C ALA A 376 12.86 -0.18 -7.78
N LEU A 377 12.01 -1.14 -7.41
CA LEU A 377 10.64 -0.89 -6.98
C LEU A 377 10.56 -0.09 -5.67
N VAL A 378 11.40 -0.41 -4.68
CA VAL A 378 11.47 0.36 -3.42
C VAL A 378 11.95 1.78 -3.69
N THR A 379 12.98 1.94 -4.53
CA THR A 379 13.50 3.26 -4.92
C THR A 379 12.44 4.08 -5.64
N LEU A 380 11.72 3.46 -6.58
CA LEU A 380 10.59 4.05 -7.27
C LEU A 380 9.51 4.49 -6.28
N ALA A 381 9.13 3.64 -5.32
CA ALA A 381 8.09 3.95 -4.34
C ALA A 381 8.45 5.19 -3.51
N VAL A 382 9.72 5.29 -3.07
CA VAL A 382 10.25 6.47 -2.36
C VAL A 382 10.16 7.72 -3.23
N LEU A 383 10.73 7.68 -4.44
CA LEU A 383 10.76 8.83 -5.35
C LEU A 383 9.35 9.30 -5.74
N SER A 384 8.46 8.36 -6.05
CA SER A 384 7.08 8.61 -6.41
C SER A 384 6.30 9.33 -5.31
N THR A 385 6.50 8.90 -4.06
CA THR A 385 5.86 9.51 -2.90
C THR A 385 6.38 10.93 -2.65
N LEU A 386 7.69 11.14 -2.79
CA LEU A 386 8.31 12.47 -2.67
C LEU A 386 7.80 13.45 -3.74
N LEU A 387 7.54 12.96 -4.95
CA LEU A 387 7.07 13.77 -6.08
C LEU A 387 5.57 14.08 -6.04
N THR A 388 4.77 13.30 -5.30
CA THR A 388 3.30 13.43 -5.26
C THR A 388 2.85 14.86 -4.92
N GLY A 389 3.34 15.42 -3.82
CA GLY A 389 3.00 16.77 -3.38
C GLY A 389 3.44 17.87 -4.36
N PRO A 390 4.73 17.93 -4.75
CA PRO A 390 5.22 18.88 -5.75
C PRO A 390 4.47 18.84 -7.08
N LEU A 391 4.18 17.65 -7.62
CA LEU A 391 3.45 17.48 -8.87
C LEU A 391 2.00 17.96 -8.74
N PHE A 392 1.34 17.64 -7.63
CA PHE A 392 -0.01 18.12 -7.35
C PHE A 392 -0.06 19.66 -7.37
N HIS A 393 0.84 20.32 -6.64
CA HIS A 393 0.88 21.79 -6.60
C HIS A 393 1.30 22.43 -7.93
N ALA A 394 2.18 21.78 -8.69
CA ALA A 394 2.57 22.25 -10.02
C ALA A 394 1.37 22.39 -10.98
N CYS A 395 0.35 21.53 -10.85
CA CYS A 395 -0.86 21.59 -11.67
C CYS A 395 -1.67 22.89 -11.51
N PHE A 396 -1.53 23.57 -10.36
CA PHE A 396 -2.25 24.80 -10.02
C PHE A 396 -1.40 26.08 -10.06
N ARG A 397 -0.10 25.98 -10.41
CA ARG A 397 0.76 27.18 -10.55
C ARG A 397 0.17 28.13 -11.61
N GLY A 398 -0.14 29.35 -11.19
CA GLY A 398 -0.71 30.40 -12.06
C GLY A 398 -2.23 30.31 -12.27
N LYS A 399 -2.97 29.52 -11.47
CA LYS A 399 -4.43 29.35 -11.60
C LYS A 399 -5.17 29.67 -10.30
N ASN A 400 -6.20 30.52 -10.36
CA ASN A 400 -7.05 30.89 -9.21
C ASN A 400 -8.16 29.84 -8.97
N TYR A 401 -7.78 28.62 -8.59
CA TYR A 401 -8.74 27.54 -8.35
C TYR A 401 -9.75 27.86 -7.23
N GLY A 402 -9.28 28.46 -6.14
CA GLY A 402 -10.11 28.80 -4.97
C GLY A 402 -11.20 29.85 -5.24
N GLN A 403 -11.07 30.70 -6.26
CA GLN A 403 -12.11 31.68 -6.63
C GLN A 403 -13.14 31.11 -7.60
N GLN A 404 -12.73 30.23 -8.53
CA GLN A 404 -13.64 29.61 -9.50
C GLN A 404 -14.56 28.55 -8.85
N ALA A 405 -14.05 27.74 -7.92
CA ALA A 405 -14.85 26.72 -7.24
C ALA A 405 -15.96 27.30 -6.33
N VAL A 406 -15.82 28.56 -5.89
CA VAL A 406 -16.85 29.30 -5.13
C VAL A 406 -17.86 29.96 -6.08
N SER A 407 -17.40 30.47 -7.23
CA SER A 407 -18.24 31.07 -8.26
C SER A 407 -19.18 30.09 -8.97
N ASP A 408 -18.73 28.86 -9.25
CA ASP A 408 -19.57 27.83 -9.92
C ASP A 408 -20.58 27.17 -8.97
N ARG A 409 -20.54 27.52 -7.68
CA ARG A 409 -21.41 26.97 -6.61
C ARG A 409 -22.33 28.03 -5.99
N ALA A 410 -22.22 29.29 -6.41
CA ALA A 410 -23.16 30.37 -6.12
C ALA A 410 -24.13 30.53 -7.29
#